data_AF-A0A6H1ZNI5-F1
#
_entry.id   AF-A0A6H1ZNI5-F1
#
_cell.length_a   1.000
_cell.length_b   1.000
_cell.length_c   1.000
_cell.angle_alpha   90.00
_cell.angle_beta   90.00
_cell.angle_gamma   90.00
#
_symmetry.space_group_name_H-M   'P 1'
#
loop_
_entity.id
_entity.type
_entity.pdbx_description
1 polymer ?
#
loop_
_entity_poly.entity_id
_entity_poly.type
_entity_poly.pdbx_seq_one_letter_code
_entity_poly.pdbx_strand_id
1 'polypeptide(L)'
;MPTYRYKCSQCQAVHEAQHEVGKRLRVLCRPCGVLMDWQFPIPFLRTNTTFLVGRDDGFGNDRFSRAMARQRAKAAGISTAGKTFFPGMARLGEPFDPEAWISHADPRGEIAARCRERGAGCTGTINVKGAEPGPNPNEGPYVVAEDIVQEEVGQIVSTEYEDHITPEKRSDLVEATRERLSGNQDPGIGSLVP
;
A
#
# COMPACT_ATOMS: atom_id res chain seq x y z
N MET A 1 9.18 -7.53 -2.32
CA MET A 1 8.42 -6.87 -1.22
C MET A 1 6.98 -6.69 -1.67
N PRO A 2 5.98 -6.90 -0.80
CA PRO A 2 4.58 -6.61 -1.13
C PRO A 2 4.38 -5.11 -1.44
N THR A 3 3.48 -4.83 -2.39
CA THR A 3 3.04 -3.47 -2.73
C THR A 3 1.86 -3.08 -1.84
N TYR A 4 1.92 -1.87 -1.29
CA TYR A 4 0.90 -1.30 -0.41
C TYR A 4 0.32 -0.04 -1.01
N ARG A 5 -0.99 0.12 -0.92
CA ARG A 5 -1.69 1.29 -1.43
C ARG A 5 -1.92 2.29 -0.29
N TYR A 6 -1.76 3.56 -0.57
CA TYR A 6 -2.02 4.67 0.33
C TYR A 6 -2.98 5.61 -0.36
N LYS A 7 -4.00 6.10 0.34
CA LYS A 7 -5.01 7.01 -0.21
C LYS A 7 -5.08 8.28 0.63
N CYS A 8 -5.02 9.43 -0.01
CA CYS A 8 -5.18 10.70 0.68
C CYS A 8 -6.66 10.90 1.06
N SER A 9 -6.93 11.18 2.34
CA SER A 9 -8.28 11.47 2.82
C SER A 9 -8.89 12.74 2.21
N GLN A 10 -8.06 13.75 1.89
CA GLN A 10 -8.53 15.02 1.33
C GLN A 10 -8.80 14.93 -0.18
N CYS A 11 -7.76 14.62 -0.96
CA CYS A 11 -7.81 14.72 -2.42
C CYS A 11 -7.95 13.36 -3.12
N GLN A 12 -8.13 12.27 -2.36
CA GLN A 12 -8.33 10.91 -2.86
C GLN A 12 -7.19 10.36 -3.73
N ALA A 13 -6.08 11.08 -3.86
CA ALA A 13 -4.86 10.65 -4.54
C ALA A 13 -4.38 9.31 -3.98
N VAL A 14 -3.84 8.46 -4.86
CA VAL A 14 -3.38 7.12 -4.52
C VAL A 14 -1.87 7.05 -4.72
N HIS A 15 -1.17 6.43 -3.77
CA HIS A 15 0.26 6.17 -3.86
C HIS A 15 0.51 4.69 -3.56
N GLU A 16 1.34 4.04 -4.36
CA GLU A 16 1.73 2.65 -4.15
C GLU A 16 3.19 2.60 -3.73
N ALA A 17 3.47 1.95 -2.60
CA ALA A 17 4.82 1.82 -2.08
C ALA A 17 5.12 0.35 -1.75
N GLN A 18 6.33 -0.10 -2.08
CA GLN A 18 6.82 -1.42 -1.71
C GLN A 18 7.63 -1.32 -0.42
N HIS A 19 7.29 -2.11 0.58
CA HIS A 19 8.07 -2.21 1.82
C HIS A 19 7.96 -3.60 2.45
N GLU A 20 8.75 -3.86 3.49
CA GLU A 20 8.66 -5.10 4.26
C GLU A 20 7.31 -5.25 4.97
N VAL A 21 6.88 -6.50 5.14
CA VAL A 21 5.67 -6.85 5.89
C VAL A 21 5.81 -6.35 7.33
N GLY A 22 4.80 -5.63 7.83
CA GLY A 22 4.76 -5.13 9.20
C GLY A 22 5.44 -3.77 9.42
N LYS A 23 6.23 -3.28 8.47
CA LYS A 23 6.64 -1.86 8.46
C LYS A 23 5.49 -1.05 7.86
N ARG A 24 5.07 0.04 8.50
CA ARG A 24 4.10 0.99 7.93
C ARG A 24 4.82 2.27 7.57
N LEU A 25 4.81 2.64 6.29
CA LEU A 25 5.42 3.89 5.85
C LEU A 25 4.50 5.07 6.20
N ARG A 26 5.11 6.20 6.56
CA ARG A 26 4.41 7.48 6.67
C ARG A 26 4.49 8.16 5.32
N VAL A 27 3.50 7.88 4.47
CA VAL A 27 3.43 8.46 3.12
C VAL A 27 2.66 9.78 3.21
N LEU A 28 3.28 10.89 2.79
CA LEU A 28 2.59 12.17 2.65
C LEU A 28 1.99 12.27 1.25
N CYS A 29 0.78 12.80 1.16
CA CYS A 29 0.13 13.08 -0.10
C CYS A 29 0.88 14.20 -0.82
N ARG A 30 1.42 13.92 -1.99
CA ARG A 30 2.17 14.89 -2.77
C ARG A 30 1.40 16.19 -3.05
N PRO A 31 0.15 16.17 -3.55
CA PRO A 31 -0.60 17.41 -3.77
C PRO A 31 -1.07 18.12 -2.49
N CYS A 32 -1.25 17.39 -1.39
CA CYS A 32 -2.06 17.87 -0.26
C CYS A 32 -1.23 18.03 1.02
N GLY A 33 -0.01 17.49 1.08
CA GLY A 33 0.87 17.47 2.26
C GLY A 33 0.37 16.60 3.43
N VAL A 34 -0.87 16.12 3.39
CA VAL A 34 -1.50 15.33 4.45
C VAL A 34 -1.00 13.88 4.43
N LEU A 35 -0.83 13.30 5.63
CA LEU A 35 -0.52 11.88 5.78
C LEU A 35 -1.61 11.02 5.12
N MET A 36 -1.20 10.16 4.21
CA MET A 36 -2.11 9.28 3.48
C MET A 36 -2.51 8.10 4.35
N ASP A 37 -3.78 7.73 4.24
CA ASP A 37 -4.32 6.56 4.89
C ASP A 37 -3.86 5.32 4.16
N TRP A 38 -3.35 4.37 4.91
CA TRP A 38 -2.95 3.11 4.35
C TRP A 38 -4.18 2.31 3.97
N GLN A 39 -4.29 2.02 2.68
CA GLN A 39 -5.30 1.12 2.15
C GLN A 39 -4.64 -0.20 1.83
N PHE A 40 -4.95 -1.22 2.62
CA PHE A 40 -4.62 -2.57 2.18
C PHE A 40 -5.55 -2.90 1.01
N PRO A 41 -5.06 -3.03 -0.24
CA PRO A 41 -5.82 -3.81 -1.20
C PRO A 41 -5.77 -5.22 -0.62
N ILE A 42 -6.85 -5.69 0.00
CA ILE A 42 -7.00 -7.12 0.23
C ILE A 42 -6.82 -7.72 -1.17
N PRO A 43 -5.72 -8.45 -1.44
CA PRO A 43 -5.46 -8.91 -2.80
C PRO A 43 -6.55 -9.91 -3.11
N PHE A 44 -7.53 -9.48 -3.92
CA PHE A 44 -8.65 -10.25 -4.45
C PHE A 44 -9.04 -11.44 -3.58
N LEU A 45 -9.81 -11.18 -2.52
CA LEU A 45 -10.26 -12.24 -1.62
C LEU A 45 -11.09 -13.25 -2.42
N ARG A 46 -10.48 -14.38 -2.80
CA ARG A 46 -11.14 -15.46 -3.55
C ARG A 46 -12.07 -16.21 -2.61
N THR A 47 -13.31 -15.80 -2.56
CA THR A 47 -14.36 -16.46 -1.79
C THR A 47 -14.89 -17.64 -2.60
N ASN A 48 -14.26 -18.82 -2.62
CA ASN A 48 -14.92 -19.99 -3.23
C ASN A 48 -15.97 -20.58 -2.26
N THR A 49 -16.79 -21.53 -2.71
CA THR A 49 -17.82 -22.16 -1.86
C THR A 49 -17.24 -22.84 -0.62
N THR A 50 -15.99 -23.29 -0.68
CA THR A 50 -15.24 -23.85 0.46
C THR A 50 -14.63 -22.81 1.39
N PHE A 51 -14.54 -21.53 0.97
CA PHE A 51 -13.97 -20.44 1.77
C PHE A 51 -14.73 -20.19 3.09
N LEU A 52 -16.03 -20.51 3.11
CA LEU A 52 -16.93 -20.28 4.24
C LEU A 52 -17.31 -21.55 5.00
N VAL A 53 -17.05 -22.74 4.46
CA VAL A 53 -17.50 -24.01 5.03
C VAL A 53 -16.34 -24.65 5.81
N GLY A 54 -16.57 -24.96 7.09
CA GLY A 54 -15.62 -25.73 7.92
C GLY A 54 -14.33 -24.99 8.30
N ARG A 55 -14.33 -23.65 8.22
CA ARG A 55 -13.14 -22.84 8.49
C ARG A 55 -12.98 -22.56 9.98
N ASP A 56 -11.77 -22.84 10.50
CA ASP A 56 -11.32 -22.44 11.82
C ASP A 56 -11.02 -20.92 11.89
N ASP A 57 -10.95 -20.37 13.09
CA ASP A 57 -10.58 -18.98 13.36
C ASP A 57 -9.10 -18.65 13.03
N GLY A 58 -8.35 -19.67 12.60
CA GLY A 58 -6.96 -19.54 12.15
C GLY A 58 -5.96 -19.43 13.29
N PHE A 59 -6.41 -19.46 14.56
CA PHE A 59 -5.53 -19.50 15.72
C PHE A 59 -5.10 -20.92 16.09
N GLY A 60 -5.85 -21.95 15.64
CA GLY A 60 -5.57 -23.34 16.00
C GLY A 60 -5.50 -23.54 17.51
N ASN A 61 -4.31 -23.92 18.02
CA ASN A 61 -4.04 -24.12 19.45
C ASN A 61 -3.45 -22.88 20.16
N ASP A 62 -3.22 -21.77 19.47
CA ASP A 62 -2.68 -20.54 20.06
C ASP A 62 -3.76 -19.81 20.89
N ARG A 63 -3.82 -20.19 22.17
CA ARG A 63 -4.77 -19.62 23.14
C ARG A 63 -4.48 -18.16 23.46
N PHE A 64 -3.22 -17.73 23.38
CA PHE A 64 -2.82 -16.37 23.71
C PHE A 64 -3.31 -15.39 22.65
N SER A 65 -2.99 -15.66 21.38
CA SER A 65 -3.45 -14.82 20.25
C SER A 65 -4.97 -14.78 20.16
N ARG A 66 -5.65 -15.91 20.38
CA ARG A 66 -7.11 -15.97 20.43
C ARG A 66 -7.68 -15.11 21.56
N ALA A 67 -7.07 -15.12 22.75
CA ALA A 67 -7.49 -14.27 23.87
C ALA A 67 -7.29 -12.78 23.56
N MET A 68 -6.17 -12.41 22.96
CA MET A 68 -5.87 -11.04 22.53
C MET A 68 -6.89 -10.54 21.50
N ALA A 69 -7.22 -11.36 20.48
CA ALA A 69 -8.22 -11.00 19.47
C ALA A 69 -9.62 -10.77 20.08
N ARG A 70 -10.04 -11.60 21.04
CA ARG A 70 -11.29 -11.42 21.77
C ARG A 70 -11.29 -10.18 22.64
N GLN A 71 -10.17 -9.89 23.31
CA GLN A 71 -10.02 -8.68 24.12
C GLN A 71 -10.12 -7.41 23.27
N ARG A 72 -9.47 -7.40 22.10
CA ARG A 72 -9.54 -6.28 21.15
C ARG A 72 -10.95 -6.09 20.60
N ALA A 73 -11.65 -7.17 20.26
CA ALA A 73 -13.05 -7.13 19.85
C ALA A 73 -13.95 -6.52 20.94
N LYS A 74 -13.80 -6.99 22.19
CA LYS A 74 -14.54 -6.46 23.33
C LYS A 74 -14.26 -4.97 23.55
N ALA A 75 -12.99 -4.55 23.46
CA ALA A 75 -12.61 -3.14 23.60
C ALA A 75 -13.22 -2.24 22.49
N ALA A 76 -13.45 -2.79 21.30
CA ALA A 76 -14.11 -2.11 20.18
C ALA A 76 -15.64 -2.24 20.21
N GLY A 77 -16.24 -2.87 21.23
CA GLY A 77 -17.68 -3.09 21.32
C GLY A 77 -18.23 -4.15 20.35
N ILE A 78 -17.38 -4.98 19.76
CA ILE A 78 -17.78 -6.03 18.81
C ILE A 78 -18.01 -7.35 19.56
N SER A 79 -19.21 -7.90 19.44
CA SER A 79 -19.52 -9.24 19.95
C SER A 79 -18.86 -10.32 19.08
N THR A 80 -18.14 -11.23 19.73
CA THR A 80 -17.56 -12.42 19.09
C THR A 80 -18.50 -13.63 19.12
N ALA A 81 -19.67 -13.52 19.78
CA ALA A 81 -20.64 -14.60 19.87
C ALA A 81 -21.26 -14.87 18.49
N GLY A 82 -21.27 -16.13 18.05
CA GLY A 82 -21.73 -16.50 16.72
C GLY A 82 -20.88 -15.95 15.57
N LYS A 83 -19.63 -15.55 15.86
CA LYS A 83 -18.66 -15.06 14.87
C LYS A 83 -17.40 -15.90 14.88
N THR A 84 -16.74 -16.00 13.73
CA THR A 84 -15.39 -16.55 13.59
C THR A 84 -14.43 -15.43 13.21
N PHE A 85 -13.21 -15.46 13.73
CA PHE A 85 -12.18 -14.53 13.30
C PHE A 85 -11.63 -14.95 11.92
N PHE A 86 -11.56 -14.03 10.98
CA PHE A 86 -11.03 -14.27 9.64
C PHE A 86 -9.73 -13.47 9.48
N PRO A 87 -8.55 -14.09 9.65
CA PRO A 87 -7.27 -13.39 9.53
C PRO A 87 -7.10 -12.65 8.19
N GLY A 88 -7.65 -13.21 7.10
CA GLY A 88 -7.62 -12.56 5.77
C GLY A 88 -8.50 -11.30 5.65
N MET A 89 -9.37 -11.05 6.63
CA MET A 89 -10.16 -9.81 6.76
C MET A 89 -9.53 -8.81 7.73
N ALA A 90 -8.46 -9.17 8.44
CA ALA A 90 -7.77 -8.22 9.30
C ALA A 90 -7.04 -7.16 8.47
N ARG A 91 -7.07 -5.91 8.91
CA ARG A 91 -6.19 -4.87 8.36
C ARG A 91 -4.75 -5.30 8.56
N LEU A 92 -3.92 -5.10 7.54
CA LEU A 92 -2.51 -5.42 7.68
C LEU A 92 -1.90 -4.59 8.82
N GLY A 93 -0.89 -5.11 9.51
CA GLY A 93 -0.34 -4.47 10.72
C GLY A 93 -1.26 -4.50 11.94
N GLU A 94 -2.50 -4.97 11.79
CA GLU A 94 -3.45 -5.20 12.88
C GLU A 94 -3.79 -6.69 13.00
N PRO A 95 -2.87 -7.52 13.55
CA PRO A 95 -3.05 -8.98 13.62
C PRO A 95 -4.30 -9.43 14.40
N PHE A 96 -4.89 -8.53 15.19
CA PHE A 96 -6.07 -8.76 16.02
C PHE A 96 -7.18 -7.74 15.73
N ASP A 97 -7.30 -7.32 14.47
CA ASP A 97 -8.30 -6.36 14.01
C ASP A 97 -9.72 -6.79 14.47
N PRO A 98 -10.39 -6.01 15.33
CA PRO A 98 -11.75 -6.29 15.78
C PRO A 98 -12.75 -6.50 14.64
N GLU A 99 -12.53 -5.89 13.48
CA GLU A 99 -13.43 -5.99 12.34
C GLU A 99 -13.29 -7.29 11.55
N ALA A 100 -12.29 -8.11 11.85
CA ALA A 100 -12.09 -9.42 11.24
C ALA A 100 -13.00 -10.51 11.83
N TRP A 101 -13.83 -10.20 12.83
CA TRP A 101 -14.85 -11.12 13.34
C TRP A 101 -16.09 -11.10 12.45
N ILE A 102 -16.31 -12.19 11.73
CA ILE A 102 -17.39 -12.35 10.76
C ILE A 102 -18.46 -13.29 11.29
N SER A 103 -19.73 -12.87 11.21
CA SER A 103 -20.90 -13.62 11.65
C SER A 103 -21.11 -14.91 10.88
N HIS A 104 -21.55 -15.96 11.58
CA HIS A 104 -22.00 -17.22 10.97
C HIS A 104 -23.36 -17.08 10.28
N ALA A 105 -24.19 -16.13 10.73
CA ALA A 105 -25.54 -15.95 10.20
C ALA A 105 -25.54 -15.30 8.81
N ASP A 106 -24.65 -14.32 8.60
CA ASP A 106 -24.48 -13.65 7.29
C ASP A 106 -23.02 -13.33 7.00
N PRO A 107 -22.17 -14.35 6.77
CA PRO A 107 -20.76 -14.11 6.49
C PRO A 107 -20.55 -13.40 5.15
N ARG A 108 -21.46 -13.59 4.18
CA ARG A 108 -21.32 -13.00 2.85
C ARG A 108 -21.63 -11.50 2.86
N GLY A 109 -22.72 -11.11 3.52
CA GLY A 109 -23.09 -9.70 3.66
C GLY A 109 -22.04 -8.93 4.46
N GLU A 110 -21.56 -9.47 5.58
CA GLU A 110 -20.51 -8.81 6.38
C GLU A 110 -19.22 -8.65 5.59
N ILE A 111 -18.72 -9.69 4.91
CA ILE A 111 -17.51 -9.57 4.08
C ILE A 111 -17.72 -8.55 2.96
N ALA A 112 -18.87 -8.56 2.28
CA ALA A 112 -19.15 -7.61 1.20
C ALA A 112 -19.22 -6.16 1.73
N ALA A 113 -19.84 -5.94 2.89
CA ALA A 113 -19.89 -4.64 3.54
C ALA A 113 -18.48 -4.13 3.87
N ARG A 114 -17.64 -4.98 4.49
CA ARG A 114 -16.24 -4.64 4.78
C ARG A 114 -15.42 -4.37 3.53
N CYS A 115 -15.58 -5.16 2.47
CA CYS A 115 -14.91 -4.89 1.19
C CYS A 115 -15.31 -3.51 0.64
N ARG A 116 -16.60 -3.15 0.68
CA ARG A 116 -17.09 -1.83 0.23
C ARG A 116 -16.59 -0.68 1.10
N GLU A 117 -16.71 -0.79 2.43
CA GLU A 117 -16.21 0.21 3.38
C GLU A 117 -14.73 0.52 3.15
N ARG A 118 -13.96 -0.51 2.79
CA ARG A 118 -12.51 -0.42 2.58
C ARG A 118 -12.12 -0.08 1.13
N GLY A 119 -13.08 0.04 0.22
CA GLY A 119 -12.81 0.19 -1.22
C GLY A 119 -12.06 -1.00 -1.84
N ALA A 120 -12.08 -2.16 -1.19
CA ALA A 120 -11.38 -3.37 -1.60
C ALA A 120 -12.23 -4.19 -2.58
N GLY A 121 -11.58 -4.76 -3.60
CA GLY A 121 -12.20 -5.68 -4.53
C GLY A 121 -12.26 -7.10 -3.96
N CYS A 122 -13.41 -7.75 -4.08
CA CYS A 122 -13.63 -9.14 -3.67
C CYS A 122 -14.23 -9.90 -4.85
N THR A 123 -13.72 -11.10 -5.17
CA THR A 123 -14.16 -11.89 -6.33
C THR A 123 -14.42 -13.35 -5.96
N GLY A 124 -15.39 -13.99 -6.62
CA GLY A 124 -15.79 -15.38 -6.39
C GLY A 124 -17.26 -15.48 -5.99
N THR A 125 -17.53 -16.04 -4.82
CA THR A 125 -18.88 -16.17 -4.21
C THR A 125 -19.42 -14.80 -3.81
N ILE A 126 -18.52 -13.86 -3.51
CA ILE A 126 -18.82 -12.46 -3.25
C ILE A 126 -18.09 -11.64 -4.31
N ASN A 127 -18.85 -10.82 -5.04
CA ASN A 127 -18.33 -9.94 -6.07
C ASN A 127 -18.55 -8.48 -5.65
N VAL A 128 -17.49 -7.83 -5.18
CA VAL A 128 -17.45 -6.40 -4.88
C VAL A 128 -16.45 -5.77 -5.83
N LYS A 129 -16.92 -4.84 -6.67
CA LYS A 129 -16.04 -4.03 -7.51
C LYS A 129 -15.16 -3.20 -6.58
N GLY A 130 -13.85 -3.42 -6.64
CA GLY A 130 -12.89 -2.57 -5.92
C GLY A 130 -12.95 -1.14 -6.46
N ALA A 131 -12.42 -0.18 -5.70
CA ALA A 131 -12.22 1.16 -6.24
C ALA A 131 -11.37 1.07 -7.51
N GLU A 132 -11.78 1.78 -8.57
CA GLU A 132 -10.94 1.88 -9.77
C GLU A 132 -9.58 2.43 -9.35
N PRO A 133 -8.47 1.87 -9.88
CA PRO A 133 -7.17 2.49 -9.69
C PRO A 133 -7.29 3.97 -10.05
N GLY A 134 -6.91 4.84 -9.11
CA GLY A 134 -6.71 6.24 -9.47
C GLY A 134 -5.66 6.34 -10.57
N PRO A 135 -5.56 7.50 -11.27
CA PRO A 135 -4.51 7.72 -12.25
C PRO A 135 -3.17 7.34 -11.65
N ASN A 136 -2.42 6.49 -12.35
CA ASN A 136 -1.12 6.04 -11.88
C ASN A 136 -0.23 7.28 -11.74
N PRO A 137 0.33 7.59 -10.57
CA PRO A 137 1.19 8.75 -10.39
C PRO A 137 2.46 8.68 -11.26
N ASN A 138 2.76 7.51 -11.83
CA ASN A 138 3.88 7.27 -12.74
C ASN A 138 3.50 7.33 -14.23
N GLU A 139 2.24 7.60 -14.59
CA GLU A 139 1.77 7.66 -16.00
C GLU A 139 2.04 9.02 -16.69
N GLY A 140 3.01 9.80 -16.21
CA GLY A 140 3.44 11.03 -16.86
C GLY A 140 4.74 11.57 -16.26
N PRO A 141 5.28 12.67 -16.82
CA PRO A 141 6.43 13.36 -16.27
C PRO A 141 6.19 13.67 -14.79
N TYR A 142 7.07 13.22 -13.92
CA TYR A 142 6.95 13.46 -12.50
C TYR A 142 8.09 14.32 -12.01
N VAL A 143 7.77 15.24 -11.11
CA VAL A 143 8.81 16.02 -10.43
C VAL A 143 9.57 15.06 -9.50
N VAL A 144 10.89 15.08 -9.54
CA VAL A 144 11.74 14.27 -8.66
C VAL A 144 11.96 15.07 -7.37
N ALA A 145 11.99 14.40 -6.22
CA ALA A 145 12.28 15.09 -4.96
C ALA A 145 13.73 15.58 -4.97
N GLU A 146 13.97 16.79 -4.45
CA GLU A 146 15.27 17.45 -4.55
C GLU A 146 16.38 16.69 -3.80
N ASP A 147 16.06 16.06 -2.67
CA ASP A 147 16.98 15.22 -1.90
C ASP A 147 17.49 14.02 -2.71
N ILE A 148 16.61 13.37 -3.46
CA ILE A 148 16.97 12.26 -4.37
C ILE A 148 17.88 12.76 -5.50
N VAL A 149 17.57 13.93 -6.08
CA VAL A 149 18.42 14.53 -7.14
C VAL A 149 19.81 14.84 -6.59
N GLN A 150 19.90 15.44 -5.40
CA GLN A 150 21.17 15.79 -4.78
C GLN A 150 21.98 14.56 -4.34
N GLU A 151 21.33 13.50 -3.87
CA GLU A 151 21.97 12.22 -3.54
C GLU A 151 22.64 11.61 -4.78
N GLU A 152 21.91 11.52 -5.89
CA GLU A 152 22.40 10.98 -7.16
C GLU A 152 23.54 11.84 -7.74
N VAL A 153 23.38 13.16 -7.74
CA VAL A 153 24.45 14.08 -8.17
C VAL A 153 25.70 13.92 -7.31
N GLY A 154 25.53 13.73 -6.00
CA GLY A 154 26.64 13.44 -5.09
C GLY A 154 27.40 12.17 -5.47
N GLN A 155 26.69 11.11 -5.86
CA GLN A 155 27.31 9.87 -6.33
C GLN A 155 28.09 10.08 -7.66
N ILE A 156 27.51 10.80 -8.62
CA ILE A 156 28.18 11.11 -9.90
C ILE A 156 29.44 11.94 -9.66
N VAL A 157 29.36 13.00 -8.85
CA VAL A 157 30.51 13.86 -8.54
C VAL A 157 31.63 13.09 -7.85
N SER A 158 31.28 12.24 -6.88
CA SER A 158 32.27 11.41 -6.17
C SER A 158 32.93 10.38 -7.08
N THR A 159 32.19 9.81 -8.03
CA THR A 159 32.69 8.71 -8.88
C THR A 159 33.44 9.20 -10.12
N GLU A 160 32.93 10.24 -10.78
CA GLU A 160 33.45 10.69 -12.08
C GLU A 160 34.37 11.92 -11.98
N TYR A 161 34.20 12.75 -10.95
CA TYR A 161 34.87 14.04 -10.84
C TYR A 161 35.81 14.15 -9.64
N GLU A 162 35.91 13.12 -8.79
CA GLU A 162 36.74 13.12 -7.56
C GLU A 162 36.59 14.42 -6.73
N ASP A 163 35.34 14.91 -6.60
CA ASP A 163 34.99 16.17 -5.92
C ASP A 163 35.56 17.47 -6.55
N HIS A 164 36.23 17.38 -7.71
CA HIS A 164 36.76 18.50 -8.48
C HIS A 164 35.78 18.96 -9.57
N ILE A 165 34.67 19.58 -9.14
CA ILE A 165 33.65 20.12 -10.05
C ILE A 165 33.39 21.61 -9.82
N THR A 166 33.19 22.37 -10.90
CA THR A 166 32.80 23.78 -10.80
C THR A 166 31.32 23.93 -10.44
N PRO A 167 30.91 25.04 -9.81
CA PRO A 167 29.50 25.30 -9.49
C PRO A 167 28.58 25.24 -10.72
N GLU A 168 29.04 25.76 -11.86
CA GLU A 168 28.29 25.76 -13.12
C GLU A 168 28.04 24.32 -13.59
N LYS A 169 29.09 23.49 -13.63
CA LYS A 169 28.99 22.10 -14.07
C LYS A 169 28.13 21.26 -13.13
N ARG A 170 28.16 21.55 -11.82
CA ARG A 170 27.28 20.92 -10.83
C ARG A 170 25.81 21.30 -11.07
N SER A 171 25.53 22.57 -11.38
CA SER A 171 24.16 23.01 -11.71
C SER A 171 23.64 22.29 -12.96
N ASP A 172 24.46 22.14 -13.99
CA ASP A 172 24.09 21.40 -15.21
C ASP A 172 23.77 19.93 -14.90
N LEU A 173 24.56 19.28 -14.03
CA LEU A 173 24.32 17.90 -13.61
C LEU A 173 23.02 17.74 -12.81
N VAL A 174 22.65 18.73 -11.98
CA VAL A 174 21.38 18.73 -11.24
C VAL A 174 20.20 18.75 -12.20
N GLU A 175 20.21 19.65 -13.18
CA GLU A 175 19.11 19.72 -14.17
C GLU A 175 19.06 18.46 -15.05
N ALA A 176 20.20 17.97 -15.54
CA ALA A 176 20.26 16.74 -16.34
C ALA A 176 19.78 15.51 -15.55
N THR A 177 20.14 15.42 -14.25
CA THR A 177 19.69 14.35 -13.36
C THR A 177 18.19 14.45 -13.08
N ARG A 178 17.69 15.66 -12.86
CA ARG A 178 16.25 15.91 -12.69
C ARG A 178 15.46 15.47 -13.91
N GLU A 179 15.92 15.81 -15.11
CA GLU A 179 15.28 15.40 -16.36
C GLU A 179 15.32 13.88 -16.55
N ARG A 180 16.50 13.26 -16.40
CA ARG A 180 16.69 11.80 -16.50
C ARG A 180 15.78 11.03 -15.54
N LEU A 181 15.64 11.50 -14.31
CA LEU A 181 14.85 10.86 -13.27
C LEU A 181 13.35 11.19 -13.38
N SER A 182 12.94 12.24 -14.10
CA SER A 182 11.53 12.68 -14.17
C SER A 182 10.62 11.82 -15.05
N GLY A 183 11.14 10.75 -15.65
CA GLY A 183 10.37 9.92 -16.59
C GLY A 183 10.11 10.58 -17.96
N ASN A 184 10.71 11.75 -18.22
CA ASN A 184 10.70 12.45 -19.51
C ASN A 184 11.59 11.80 -20.59
N GLN A 185 11.86 10.50 -20.51
CA GLN A 185 12.65 9.84 -21.55
C GLN A 185 11.82 9.76 -22.83
N ASP A 186 12.12 10.67 -23.76
CA ASP A 186 11.71 10.57 -25.14
C ASP A 186 12.28 9.24 -25.68
N PRO A 187 11.45 8.26 -26.08
CA PRO A 187 11.91 6.92 -26.46
C PRO A 187 12.77 6.89 -27.74
N GLY A 188 13.23 8.05 -28.23
CA GLY A 188 13.81 8.25 -29.57
C GLY A 188 15.31 8.49 -29.66
N ILE A 189 16.06 8.66 -28.56
CA ILE A 189 17.53 8.91 -28.67
C ILE A 189 18.29 7.66 -28.22
N GLY A 190 18.48 6.76 -29.17
CA GLY A 190 19.40 5.64 -29.04
C GLY A 190 20.81 6.14 -28.76
N SER A 191 21.38 5.63 -27.66
CA SER A 191 22.79 5.26 -27.49
C SER A 191 23.75 5.83 -28.53
N LEU A 192 24.24 7.04 -28.28
CA LEU A 192 25.52 7.50 -28.81
C LEU A 192 26.43 7.76 -27.61
N VAL A 193 26.93 6.68 -27.03
CA VAL A 193 28.21 6.68 -26.32
C VAL A 193 29.19 5.95 -27.26
N PRO A 194 30.24 6.61 -27.76
CA PRO A 194 31.27 5.98 -28.60
C PRO A 194 32.15 4.99 -27.83
#